data_AF-A0A3D4PC70-F1
#
_entry.id   AF-A0A3D4PC70-F1
#
_cell.length_a   1.000
_cell.length_b   1.000
_cell.length_c   1.000
_cell.angle_alpha   90.00
_cell.angle_beta   90.00
_cell.angle_gamma   90.00
#
_symmetry.space_group_name_H-M   'P 1'
#
loop_
_entity.id
_entity.type
_entity.pdbx_description
1 polymer ?
#
loop_
_entity_poly.entity_id
_entity_poly.type
_entity_poly.pdbx_seq_one_letter_code
_entity_poly.pdbx_strand_id
1 'polypeptide(L)'
;MWNKLPNGGIEREIKRYLKKKGYRDGSYELKETELIAIARPGWEQIFQFLLVTKDDDGEHKFAKGIAYDDHRKGSRICITTSEREFQTLLAEWGEGMIHRRISRHEFNPFGLLRFLVISLSVLFLVALIWNHFERIS
;
A
#
# COMPACT_ATOMS: atom_id res chain seq x y z
N MET A 1 -11.72 16.15 -0.02
CA MET A 1 -11.59 15.49 -1.34
C MET A 1 -10.15 15.66 -1.80
N TRP A 2 -9.34 14.60 -1.72
CA TRP A 2 -7.97 14.65 -2.22
C TRP A 2 -8.00 14.49 -3.75
N ASN A 3 -7.46 15.48 -4.46
CA ASN A 3 -7.34 15.47 -5.91
C ASN A 3 -6.56 14.22 -6.34
N LYS A 4 -7.26 13.21 -6.87
CA LYS A 4 -6.65 12.23 -7.75
C LYS A 4 -6.12 13.02 -8.95
N LEU A 5 -4.80 13.17 -9.05
CA LEU A 5 -4.17 13.40 -10.35
C LEU A 5 -4.76 12.37 -11.33
N PRO A 6 -4.87 12.66 -12.63
CA PRO A 6 -5.49 11.77 -13.61
C PRO A 6 -4.60 10.53 -13.84
N ASN A 7 -4.52 9.64 -12.84
CA ASN A 7 -3.83 8.36 -12.87
C ASN A 7 -4.44 7.40 -13.91
N GLY A 8 -5.55 7.78 -14.55
CA GLY A 8 -6.17 6.99 -15.61
C GLY A 8 -5.25 6.69 -16.79
N GLY A 9 -4.22 7.51 -17.03
CA GLY A 9 -3.15 7.22 -17.99
C GLY A 9 -2.32 6.01 -17.56
N ILE A 10 -1.66 6.10 -16.39
CA ILE A 10 -0.79 5.04 -15.89
C ILE A 10 -1.54 3.77 -15.52
N GLU A 11 -2.74 3.86 -14.95
CA GLU A 11 -3.58 2.68 -14.67
C GLU A 11 -3.90 1.89 -15.94
N ARG A 12 -4.13 2.59 -17.07
CA ARG A 12 -4.36 1.94 -18.36
C ARG A 12 -3.11 1.23 -18.86
N GLU A 13 -1.94 1.84 -18.67
CA GLU A 13 -0.66 1.20 -19.02
C GLU A 13 -0.36 -0.02 -18.13
N ILE A 14 -0.64 0.06 -16.82
CA ILE A 14 -0.55 -1.07 -15.90
C ILE A 14 -1.47 -2.21 -16.34
N LYS A 15 -2.74 -1.92 -16.64
CA LYS A 15 -3.69 -2.93 -17.14
C LYS A 15 -3.22 -3.56 -18.46
N ARG A 16 -2.66 -2.76 -19.37
CA ARG A 16 -2.10 -3.26 -20.65
C ARG A 16 -0.90 -4.16 -20.41
N TYR A 17 0.00 -3.80 -19.50
CA TYR A 17 1.14 -4.62 -19.10
C TYR A 17 0.69 -5.94 -18.47
N LEU A 18 -0.27 -5.91 -17.55
CA LEU A 18 -0.84 -7.09 -16.90
C LEU A 18 -1.45 -8.04 -17.94
N LYS A 19 -2.23 -7.51 -18.88
CA LYS A 19 -2.79 -8.31 -19.98
C LYS A 19 -1.70 -8.99 -20.81
N LYS A 20 -0.60 -8.29 -21.12
CA LYS A 20 0.56 -8.88 -21.82
C LYS A 20 1.28 -9.95 -21.01
N LYS A 21 1.24 -9.87 -19.68
CA LYS A 21 1.79 -10.89 -18.76
C LYS A 21 0.86 -12.07 -18.51
N GLY A 22 -0.33 -12.10 -19.13
CA GLY A 22 -1.28 -13.21 -19.03
C GLY A 22 -2.35 -13.05 -17.96
N TYR A 23 -2.38 -11.93 -17.24
CA TYR A 23 -3.49 -11.63 -16.32
C TYR A 23 -4.76 -11.35 -17.13
N ARG A 24 -5.84 -12.06 -16.79
CA ARG A 24 -7.14 -11.93 -17.48
C ARG A 24 -7.98 -10.84 -16.82
N ASP A 25 -8.83 -10.19 -17.60
CA ASP A 25 -9.77 -9.22 -17.05
C ASP A 25 -10.69 -9.92 -16.04
N GLY A 26 -10.83 -9.34 -14.84
CA GLY A 26 -11.57 -9.93 -13.72
C GLY A 26 -10.79 -10.92 -12.86
N SER A 27 -9.60 -11.37 -13.27
CA SER A 27 -8.74 -12.23 -12.43
C SER A 27 -7.84 -11.45 -11.47
N TYR A 28 -7.86 -10.11 -11.56
CA TYR A 28 -7.08 -9.21 -10.72
C TYR A 28 -7.85 -7.93 -10.41
N GLU A 29 -7.49 -7.32 -9.28
CA GLU A 29 -7.92 -6.00 -8.86
C GLU A 29 -6.68 -5.12 -8.65
N LEU A 30 -6.70 -3.93 -9.24
CA LEU A 30 -5.66 -2.93 -9.06
C LEU A 30 -6.10 -1.94 -7.98
N LYS A 31 -5.33 -1.87 -6.89
CA LYS A 31 -5.57 -0.97 -5.75
C LYS A 31 -4.41 0.00 -5.56
N GLU A 32 -4.70 1.10 -4.87
CA GLU A 32 -3.69 2.01 -4.31
C GLU A 32 -2.64 2.48 -5.35
N THR A 33 -3.06 2.84 -6.56
CA THR A 33 -2.14 3.43 -7.54
C THR A 33 -1.78 4.85 -7.11
N GLU A 34 -0.61 5.01 -6.51
CA GLU A 34 -0.16 6.25 -5.88
C GLU A 34 1.16 6.74 -6.46
N LEU A 35 1.25 8.05 -6.72
CA LEU A 35 2.50 8.70 -7.09
C LEU A 35 3.44 8.76 -5.88
N ILE A 36 4.63 8.18 -6.01
CA ILE A 36 5.64 8.07 -4.95
C ILE A 36 6.93 8.83 -5.26
N ALA A 37 7.26 9.09 -6.53
CA ALA A 37 8.37 9.96 -6.90
C ALA A 37 8.11 10.71 -8.22
N ILE A 38 8.71 11.89 -8.38
CA ILE A 38 8.58 12.72 -9.59
C ILE A 38 9.89 13.49 -9.89
N ALA A 39 10.31 13.53 -11.14
CA ALA A 39 11.42 14.38 -11.59
C ALA A 39 10.87 15.72 -12.10
N ARG A 40 11.63 16.81 -12.01
CA ARG A 40 11.29 18.08 -12.68
C ARG A 40 11.72 17.99 -14.16
N PRO A 41 10.92 18.46 -15.15
CA PRO A 41 9.68 19.26 -15.05
C PRO A 41 8.36 18.48 -14.91
N GLY A 42 8.37 17.22 -14.45
CA GLY A 42 7.18 16.44 -14.09
C GLY A 42 6.85 15.28 -15.05
N TRP A 43 7.73 15.03 -16.01
CA TRP A 43 7.48 14.12 -17.13
C TRP A 43 7.83 12.68 -16.80
N GLU A 44 8.70 12.51 -15.79
CA GLU A 44 9.13 11.23 -15.27
C GLU A 44 8.53 11.08 -13.87
N GLN A 45 7.76 10.02 -13.68
CA GLN A 45 6.97 9.76 -12.49
C GLN A 45 7.10 8.29 -12.09
N ILE A 46 7.10 8.02 -10.79
CA ILE A 46 7.07 6.66 -10.26
C ILE A 46 5.82 6.50 -9.42
N PHE A 47 5.08 5.44 -9.73
CA PHE A 47 3.88 5.03 -9.03
C PHE A 47 4.11 3.70 -8.33
N GLN A 48 3.56 3.59 -7.12
CA GLN A 48 3.34 2.32 -6.45
C GLN A 48 1.91 1.87 -6.74
N PHE A 49 1.68 0.57 -6.83
CA PHE A 49 0.34 -0.02 -6.84
C PHE A 49 0.31 -1.36 -6.11
N LEU A 50 -0.88 -1.77 -5.70
CA LEU A 50 -1.15 -3.09 -5.13
C LEU A 50 -1.95 -3.91 -6.15
N LEU A 51 -1.47 -5.09 -6.46
CA LEU A 51 -2.17 -6.07 -7.29
C LEU A 51 -2.75 -7.14 -6.38
N VAL A 52 -4.07 -7.32 -6.44
CA VAL A 52 -4.77 -8.41 -5.76
C VAL A 52 -5.21 -9.40 -6.80
N THR A 53 -4.82 -10.66 -6.68
CA THR A 53 -5.27 -11.76 -7.55
C THR A 53 -5.99 -12.82 -6.74
N LYS A 54 -6.87 -13.58 -7.37
CA LYS A 54 -7.48 -14.76 -6.75
C LYS A 54 -6.75 -16.01 -7.24
N ASP A 55 -6.45 -16.90 -6.31
CA ASP A 55 -5.98 -18.25 -6.64
C ASP A 55 -7.14 -19.16 -7.05
N ASP A 56 -6.82 -20.34 -7.57
CA ASP A 56 -7.84 -21.34 -7.95
C ASP A 56 -8.68 -21.79 -6.74
N ASP A 57 -8.10 -21.75 -5.54
CA ASP A 57 -8.78 -22.03 -4.26
C ASP A 57 -9.63 -20.84 -3.74
N GLY A 58 -9.65 -19.72 -4.47
CA GLY A 58 -10.41 -18.51 -4.11
C GLY A 58 -9.69 -17.57 -3.14
N GLU A 59 -8.50 -17.96 -2.64
CA GLU A 59 -7.68 -17.14 -1.74
C GLU A 59 -7.10 -15.90 -2.44
N HIS A 60 -7.04 -14.79 -1.70
CA HIS A 60 -6.51 -13.53 -2.20
C HIS A 60 -4.98 -13.47 -2.06
N LYS A 61 -4.28 -13.40 -3.18
CA LYS A 61 -2.83 -13.15 -3.23
C LYS A 61 -2.57 -11.67 -3.49
N PHE A 62 -1.61 -11.11 -2.76
CA PHE A 62 -1.21 -9.72 -2.85
C PHE A 62 0.20 -9.60 -3.42
N ALA A 63 0.38 -8.74 -4.42
CA ALA A 63 1.69 -8.39 -4.96
C ALA A 63 1.82 -6.88 -5.04
N LYS A 64 3.02 -6.36 -4.73
CA LYS A 64 3.32 -4.94 -4.93
C LYS A 64 3.80 -4.72 -6.35
N GLY A 65 3.49 -3.55 -6.88
CA GLY A 65 3.94 -3.13 -8.19
C GLY A 65 4.53 -1.74 -8.17
N ILE A 66 5.51 -1.54 -9.03
CA ILE A 66 6.15 -0.25 -9.29
C ILE A 66 6.04 0.05 -10.78
N ALA A 67 5.59 1.25 -11.10
CA ALA A 67 5.47 1.72 -12.47
C ALA A 67 6.22 3.04 -12.60
N TYR A 68 7.25 3.06 -13.44
CA TYR A 68 7.91 4.27 -13.90
C TYR A 68 7.26 4.70 -15.20
N ASP A 69 6.89 5.97 -15.31
CA ASP A 69 6.28 6.55 -16.50
C ASP A 69 7.11 7.75 -16.98
N ASP A 70 7.62 7.70 -18.20
CA ASP A 70 8.15 8.87 -18.92
C ASP A 70 7.16 9.19 -20.04
N HIS A 71 6.45 10.31 -19.93
CA HIS A 71 5.44 10.72 -20.92
C HIS A 71 5.98 10.81 -22.37
N ARG A 72 7.30 10.87 -22.57
CA ARG A 72 7.94 10.88 -23.90
C ARG A 72 8.31 9.48 -24.41
N LYS A 73 8.69 8.57 -23.51
CA LYS A 73 9.33 7.29 -23.86
C LYS A 73 8.44 6.08 -23.57
N GLY A 74 7.41 6.26 -22.74
CA GLY A 74 6.51 5.23 -22.27
C GLY A 74 6.84 4.74 -20.86
N SER A 75 6.14 3.70 -20.45
CA SER A 75 6.15 3.23 -19.06
C SER A 75 6.90 1.90 -18.90
N ARG A 76 7.58 1.75 -17.78
CA ARG A 76 8.24 0.52 -17.31
C ARG A 76 7.52 0.05 -16.06
N ILE A 77 7.11 -1.21 -16.03
CA ILE A 77 6.24 -1.74 -14.98
C ILE A 77 6.82 -3.05 -14.46
N CYS A 78 6.94 -3.17 -13.16
CA CYS A 78 7.41 -4.38 -12.48
C CYS A 78 6.44 -4.76 -11.36
N ILE A 79 6.29 -6.06 -11.14
CA ILE A 79 5.47 -6.65 -10.07
C ILE A 79 6.40 -7.54 -9.26
N THR A 80 6.40 -7.35 -7.95
CA THR A 80 7.23 -8.11 -7.02
C THR A 80 6.46 -8.44 -5.74
N THR A 81 6.77 -9.58 -5.16
CA THR A 81 6.32 -9.98 -3.83
C THR A 81 7.37 -9.64 -2.75
N SER A 82 8.58 -9.24 -3.18
CA SER A 82 9.71 -8.92 -2.31
C SER A 82 9.77 -7.42 -2.04
N GLU A 83 9.61 -7.04 -0.77
CA GLU A 83 9.79 -5.64 -0.35
C GLU A 83 11.20 -5.15 -0.66
N ARG A 84 12.22 -6.02 -0.52
CA ARG A 84 13.61 -5.65 -0.80
C ARG A 84 13.80 -5.29 -2.27
N GLU A 85 13.26 -6.10 -3.17
CA GLU A 85 13.34 -5.85 -4.62
C GLU A 85 12.61 -4.55 -4.99
N PHE A 86 11.42 -4.33 -4.41
CA PHE A 86 10.68 -3.09 -4.59
C PHE A 86 11.50 -1.86 -4.20
N GLN A 87 12.15 -1.88 -3.02
CA GLN A 87 12.99 -0.78 -2.56
C GLN A 87 14.23 -0.59 -3.44
N THR A 88 14.82 -1.67 -3.95
CA THR A 88 15.94 -1.59 -4.91
C THR A 88 15.50 -0.91 -6.21
N LEU A 89 14.37 -1.33 -6.80
CA LEU A 89 13.83 -0.72 -8.01
C LEU A 89 13.46 0.74 -7.81
N LEU A 90 12.87 1.08 -6.65
CA LEU A 90 12.54 2.46 -6.32
C LEU A 90 13.80 3.33 -6.21
N ALA A 91 14.85 2.84 -5.56
CA ALA A 91 16.11 3.56 -5.44
C ALA A 91 16.78 3.75 -6.81
N GLU A 92 16.79 2.71 -7.64
CA GLU A 92 17.39 2.72 -8.97
C GLU A 92 16.63 3.65 -9.92
N TRP A 93 15.31 3.49 -10.02
CA TRP A 93 14.50 4.28 -10.95
C TRP A 93 14.28 5.71 -10.45
N GLY A 94 14.31 5.89 -9.13
CA GLY A 94 14.07 7.15 -8.45
C GLY A 94 15.30 8.03 -8.28
N GLU A 95 16.47 7.63 -8.81
CA GLU A 95 17.69 8.42 -8.66
C GLU A 95 17.50 9.86 -9.15
N GLY A 96 17.78 10.84 -8.30
CA GLY A 96 17.59 12.27 -8.59
C GLY A 96 16.13 12.75 -8.60
N MET A 97 15.15 11.90 -8.29
CA MET A 97 13.73 12.26 -8.23
C MET A 97 13.32 12.79 -6.84
N ILE A 98 12.30 13.65 -6.83
CA ILE A 98 11.67 14.13 -5.61
C ILE A 98 10.73 13.04 -5.12
N HIS A 99 11.04 12.46 -3.96
CA HIS A 99 10.24 11.41 -3.36
C HIS A 99 9.13 12.00 -2.50
N ARG A 100 7.91 11.48 -2.68
CA ARG A 100 6.83 11.71 -1.75
C ARG A 100 7.17 10.99 -0.45
N ARG A 101 7.05 11.68 0.68
CA ARG A 101 7.08 11.03 1.98
C ARG A 101 5.84 10.15 2.09
N ILE A 102 5.98 8.87 1.76
CA ILE A 102 4.95 7.87 2.02
C ILE A 102 4.89 7.79 3.54
N SER A 103 3.87 8.40 4.15
CA SER A 103 3.50 8.03 5.51
C SER A 103 3.18 6.55 5.43
N ARG A 104 4.08 5.70 5.95
CA ARG A 104 3.78 4.29 6.16
C ARG A 104 2.59 4.27 7.10
N HIS A 105 1.38 4.26 6.55
CA HIS A 105 0.25 3.77 7.28
C HIS A 105 0.49 2.27 7.34
N GLU A 106 1.31 1.85 8.31
CA GLU A 106 1.42 0.46 8.68
C GLU A 106 -0.01 0.05 9.02
N PHE A 107 -0.64 -0.66 8.10
CA PHE A 107 -1.92 -1.30 8.35
C PHE A 107 -1.64 -2.27 9.50
N ASN A 108 -1.91 -1.81 10.72
CA ASN A 108 -1.69 -2.56 11.94
C ASN A 108 -3.03 -3.16 12.33
N PRO A 109 -3.42 -4.32 11.77
CA PRO A 109 -4.72 -4.93 12.03
C PRO A 109 -4.93 -5.25 13.52
N PHE A 110 -3.86 -5.25 14.32
CA PHE A 110 -3.87 -5.49 15.75
C PHE A 110 -3.85 -4.22 16.61
N GLY A 111 -3.80 -3.03 16.01
CA GLY A 111 -3.79 -1.77 16.75
C GLY A 111 -5.03 -1.63 17.64
N LEU A 112 -6.22 -1.80 17.05
CA LEU A 112 -7.50 -1.76 17.77
C LEU A 112 -7.60 -2.84 18.86
N LEU A 113 -7.14 -4.06 18.57
CA LEU A 113 -7.14 -5.16 19.54
C LEU A 113 -6.26 -4.84 20.75
N ARG A 114 -5.06 -4.28 20.53
CA ARG A 114 -4.15 -3.85 21.59
C ARG A 114 -4.77 -2.75 22.46
N PHE A 115 -5.41 -1.75 21.84
CA PHE A 115 -6.12 -0.70 22.58
C PHE A 115 -7.23 -1.28 23.46
N LEU A 116 -8.05 -2.19 22.92
CA LEU A 116 -9.14 -2.82 23.69
C LEU A 116 -8.62 -3.63 24.88
N VAL A 117 -7.56 -4.41 24.70
CA VAL A 117 -6.95 -5.20 25.79
C VAL A 117 -6.45 -4.28 26.90
N ILE A 118 -5.74 -3.20 26.56
CA ILE A 118 -5.23 -2.23 27.54
C ILE A 118 -6.38 -1.57 28.31
N SER A 119 -7.43 -1.11 27.61
CA SER A 119 -8.59 -0.48 28.25
C SER A 119 -9.30 -1.43 29.21
N LEU A 120 -9.47 -2.70 28.83
CA LEU A 120 -10.11 -3.72 29.68
C LEU A 120 -9.27 -4.01 30.93
N SER A 121 -7.94 -4.11 30.79
CA SER A 121 -7.04 -4.33 31.94
C SER A 121 -7.09 -3.18 32.94
N VAL A 122 -7.14 -1.93 32.46
CA VAL A 122 -7.26 -0.75 33.32
C VAL A 122 -8.60 -0.75 34.06
N LEU A 123 -9.71 -1.01 33.37
CA LEU A 123 -11.03 -1.07 34.00
C LEU A 123 -11.11 -2.18 35.07
N PHE A 124 -10.49 -3.33 34.80
CA PHE A 124 -10.42 -4.42 35.76
C PHE A 124 -9.64 -4.04 37.03
N LEU A 125 -8.50 -3.36 36.88
CA LEU A 125 -7.73 -2.85 38.03
C LEU A 125 -8.51 -1.82 38.84
N VAL A 126 -9.21 -0.89 38.17
CA VAL A 126 -10.06 0.10 38.84
C VAL A 126 -11.18 -0.59 39.62
N ALA A 127 -11.83 -1.59 39.03
CA ALA A 127 -12.88 -2.36 39.70
C ALA A 127 -12.36 -3.13 40.92
N LEU A 128 -11.15 -3.71 40.84
CA LEU A 128 -10.51 -4.39 41.97
C LEU A 128 -10.21 -3.43 43.12
N ILE A 129 -9.68 -2.24 42.83
CA ILE A 129 -9.39 -1.21 43.83
C ILE A 129 -10.69 -0.74 44.50
N TRP A 130 -11.73 -0.49 43.71
CA TRP A 130 -13.04 -0.07 44.23
C TRP A 130 -13.66 -1.12 45.15
N ASN A 131 -13.70 -2.38 44.71
CA ASN A 131 -14.24 -3.49 45.50
C ASN A 131 -13.43 -3.76 46.78
N HIS A 132 -12.11 -3.57 46.75
CA HIS A 132 -11.27 -3.67 47.95
C HIS A 132 -11.54 -2.52 48.93
N PHE A 133 -11.84 -1.31 48.45
CA PHE A 133 -12.20 -0.18 49.30
C PHE A 133 -13.57 -0.38 49.98
N GLU A 134 -14.57 -0.86 49.25
CA GLU A 134 -15.90 -1.17 49.82
C GLU A 134 -15.87 -2.28 50.88
N ARG A 135 -14.92 -3.23 50.81
CA ARG A 135 -14.77 -4.30 51.81
C ARG A 135 -14.08 -3.89 53.11
N ILE A 136 -13.42 -2.73 53.12
CA ILE A 136 -12.66 -2.24 54.29
C ILE A 136 -13.43 -1.13 55.04
N SER A 137 -14.43 -0.53 54.40
CA SER A 137 -15.43 0.36 55.05
C SER A 137 -16.54 -0.44 55.72
#